data_AF-I0IAK5-F1
#
_entry.id   AF-I0IAK5-F1
#
_cell.length_a   1.000
_cell.length_b   1.000
_cell.length_c   1.000
_cell.angle_alpha   90.00
_cell.angle_beta   90.00
_cell.angle_gamma   90.00
#
_symmetry.space_group_name_H-M   'P 1'
#
loop_
_entity.id
_entity.type
_entity.pdbx_description
1 polymer ?
#
loop_
_entity_poly.entity_id
_entity_poly.type
_entity_poly.pdbx_seq_one_letter_code
_entity_poly.pdbx_strand_id
1 'polypeptide(L)'
;MRLQSLFESEPDLGVVHLDADDRIEAANAAARRIYLHEGRADEALEGQALRSLYPAPFAGEVDRFRGLLAREDRPLLIRGIWRGHGVYTSVHPAPGGGCVLLGRRGAVSGPEVAPSRHVRVDAEVLELGELSVLTPRELEVLALLGSGGTLKDAAADLRRSVKTVESHRDNIARKLGLSRRGELVRVVERSGLRPADVGRSRLILDRAGPRPGSLGASSQIR
;
A
#
# COMPACT_ATOMS: atom_id res chain seq x y z
N MET A 1 -5.59 7.88 -30.62
CA MET A 1 -5.89 8.46 -29.30
C MET A 1 -4.56 8.69 -28.59
N ARG A 2 -4.20 9.93 -28.21
CA ARG A 2 -2.90 10.20 -27.57
C ARG A 2 -2.97 9.75 -26.11
N LEU A 3 -1.91 9.11 -25.58
CA LEU A 3 -1.87 8.62 -24.18
C LEU A 3 -2.25 9.70 -23.16
N GLN A 4 -1.93 10.95 -23.45
CA GLN A 4 -2.26 12.10 -22.61
C GLN A 4 -3.77 12.30 -22.41
N SER A 5 -4.59 12.15 -23.48
CA SER A 5 -6.04 12.32 -23.37
C SER A 5 -6.72 11.19 -22.59
N LEU A 6 -6.10 9.99 -22.55
CA LEU A 6 -6.55 8.88 -21.73
C LEU A 6 -6.25 9.10 -20.23
N PHE A 7 -5.11 9.73 -19.92
CA PHE A 7 -4.75 10.04 -18.53
C PHE A 7 -5.60 11.19 -17.96
N GLU A 8 -6.00 12.14 -18.79
CA GLU A 8 -6.92 13.21 -18.40
C GLU A 8 -8.33 12.68 -18.08
N SER A 9 -8.78 11.60 -18.74
CA SER A 9 -10.08 10.98 -18.46
C SER A 9 -10.10 10.06 -17.24
N GLU A 10 -8.94 9.65 -16.71
CA GLU A 10 -8.79 8.73 -15.57
C GLU A 10 -7.97 9.40 -14.46
N PRO A 11 -8.52 10.41 -13.76
CA PRO A 11 -7.76 11.26 -12.84
C PRO A 11 -7.28 10.54 -11.57
N ASP A 12 -7.78 9.35 -11.26
CA ASP A 12 -7.35 8.50 -10.14
C ASP A 12 -6.29 7.46 -10.54
N LEU A 13 -6.02 7.29 -11.84
CA LEU A 13 -5.03 6.35 -12.35
C LEU A 13 -3.63 6.94 -12.32
N GLY A 14 -2.85 6.53 -11.33
CA GLY A 14 -1.42 6.81 -11.28
C GLY A 14 -0.66 6.03 -12.33
N VAL A 15 0.16 6.72 -13.12
CA VAL A 15 1.04 6.10 -14.11
C VAL A 15 2.47 6.50 -13.83
N VAL A 16 3.35 5.51 -13.75
CA VAL A 16 4.81 5.69 -13.65
C VAL A 16 5.48 4.84 -14.71
N HIS A 17 6.36 5.43 -15.51
CA HIS A 17 7.25 4.72 -16.42
C HIS A 17 8.64 4.62 -15.81
N LEU A 18 9.18 3.40 -15.76
CA LEU A 18 10.51 3.12 -15.27
C LEU A 18 11.37 2.52 -16.39
N ASP A 19 12.63 2.93 -16.45
CA ASP A 19 13.63 2.28 -17.29
C ASP A 19 14.11 0.93 -16.71
N ALA A 20 15.11 0.33 -17.35
CA ALA A 20 15.70 -0.94 -16.92
C ALA A 20 16.42 -0.86 -15.55
N ASP A 21 16.82 0.34 -15.13
CA ASP A 21 17.54 0.60 -13.88
C ASP A 21 16.61 1.14 -12.77
N ASP A 22 15.29 0.99 -12.93
CA ASP A 22 14.25 1.52 -12.04
C ASP A 22 14.23 3.05 -11.91
N ARG A 23 14.77 3.79 -12.89
CA ARG A 23 14.68 5.26 -12.89
C ARG A 23 13.36 5.69 -13.50
N ILE A 24 12.78 6.73 -12.92
CA ILE A 24 11.51 7.29 -13.37
C ILE A 24 11.76 8.06 -14.66
N GLU A 25 11.20 7.59 -15.77
CA GLU A 25 11.22 8.33 -17.03
C GLU A 25 10.03 9.29 -17.15
N ALA A 26 8.90 8.92 -16.54
CA ALA A 26 7.70 9.77 -16.49
C ALA A 26 6.81 9.37 -15.32
N ALA A 27 6.11 10.34 -14.73
CA ALA A 27 5.08 10.09 -13.72
C ALA A 27 3.98 11.15 -13.77
N ASN A 28 2.72 10.72 -13.86
CA ASN A 28 1.58 11.65 -13.90
C ASN A 28 1.21 12.19 -12.49
N ALA A 29 0.36 13.22 -12.45
CA ALA A 29 -0.08 13.85 -11.21
C ALA A 29 -0.82 12.89 -10.24
N ALA A 30 -1.53 11.89 -10.77
CA ALA A 30 -2.18 10.87 -9.96
C ALA A 30 -1.16 9.96 -9.26
N ALA A 31 -0.11 9.51 -9.96
CA ALA A 31 0.95 8.69 -9.35
C ALA A 31 1.66 9.44 -8.23
N ARG A 32 1.93 10.73 -8.44
CA ARG A 32 2.49 11.62 -7.41
C ARG A 32 1.61 11.65 -6.17
N ARG A 33 0.29 11.82 -6.31
CA ARG A 33 -0.64 11.80 -5.18
C ARG A 33 -0.74 10.45 -4.48
N ILE A 34 -0.65 9.35 -5.23
CA ILE A 34 -0.76 7.99 -4.68
C ILE A 34 0.49 7.66 -3.87
N TYR A 35 1.67 7.76 -4.49
CA TYR A 35 2.91 7.20 -3.99
C TYR A 35 3.80 8.21 -3.25
N LEU A 36 3.73 9.51 -3.59
CA LEU A 36 4.50 10.54 -2.90
C LEU A 36 3.73 11.16 -1.71
N HIS A 37 4.50 11.82 -0.85
CA HIS A 37 3.98 12.69 0.20
C HIS A 37 3.51 14.03 -0.38
N GLU A 38 2.51 14.64 0.25
CA GLU A 38 1.89 15.90 -0.20
C GLU A 38 2.90 17.04 -0.36
N GLY A 39 3.94 17.08 0.48
CA GLY A 39 5.02 18.08 0.37
C GLY A 39 5.97 17.89 -0.82
N ARG A 40 5.84 16.81 -1.59
CA ARG A 40 6.74 16.45 -2.70
C ARG A 40 6.02 16.36 -4.06
N ALA A 41 4.78 16.83 -4.15
CA ALA A 41 3.97 16.73 -5.36
C ALA A 41 4.63 17.42 -6.58
N ASP A 42 5.32 18.54 -6.34
CA ASP A 42 5.93 19.38 -7.37
C ASP A 42 7.40 19.04 -7.67
N GLU A 43 8.00 18.07 -6.97
CA GLU A 43 9.40 17.71 -7.18
C GLU A 43 9.62 17.02 -8.54
N ALA A 44 10.71 17.34 -9.23
CA ALA A 44 11.09 16.66 -10.46
C ALA A 44 11.51 15.21 -10.15
N LEU A 45 10.68 14.23 -10.52
CA LEU A 45 10.98 12.81 -10.31
C LEU A 45 11.84 12.20 -11.42
N GLU A 46 11.83 12.80 -12.60
CA GLU A 46 12.46 12.23 -13.79
C GLU A 46 13.97 12.03 -13.58
N GLY A 47 14.46 10.86 -13.99
CA GLY A 47 15.83 10.42 -13.79
C GLY A 47 16.15 9.93 -12.37
N GLN A 48 15.29 10.14 -11.37
CA GLN A 48 15.53 9.59 -10.02
C GLN A 48 15.23 8.10 -9.98
N ALA A 49 16.04 7.34 -9.23
CA ALA A 49 15.78 5.93 -9.01
C ALA A 49 14.59 5.76 -8.06
N LEU A 50 13.60 4.94 -8.41
CA LEU A 50 12.41 4.69 -7.59
C LEU A 50 12.78 4.26 -6.17
N ARG A 51 13.81 3.41 -6.04
CA ARG A 51 14.33 2.92 -4.75
C ARG A 51 14.89 4.03 -3.85
N SER A 52 15.37 5.14 -4.42
CA SER A 52 15.87 6.28 -3.62
C SER A 52 14.78 7.15 -3.03
N LEU A 53 13.53 6.98 -3.49
CA LEU A 53 12.38 7.71 -2.98
C LEU A 53 11.85 7.15 -1.66
N TYR A 54 12.33 5.98 -1.21
CA TYR A 54 11.80 5.29 -0.04
C TYR A 54 12.91 4.63 0.82
N PRO A 55 12.68 4.42 2.12
CA PRO A 55 13.59 3.70 3.01
C PRO A 55 13.92 2.26 2.57
N ALA A 56 15.00 1.72 3.14
CA ALA A 56 15.61 0.43 2.80
C ALA A 56 14.67 -0.79 2.60
N PRO A 57 13.64 -1.07 3.43
CA PRO A 57 12.78 -2.24 3.18
C PRO A 57 12.08 -2.18 1.81
N PHE A 58 11.83 -0.98 1.28
CA PHE A 58 11.22 -0.83 -0.03
C PHE A 58 12.14 -1.23 -1.19
N ALA A 59 13.46 -1.07 -1.06
CA ALA A 59 14.40 -1.45 -2.11
C ALA A 59 14.35 -2.96 -2.41
N GLY A 60 14.33 -3.80 -1.36
CA GLY A 60 14.20 -5.25 -1.53
C GLY A 60 12.85 -5.66 -2.12
N GLU A 61 11.80 -4.88 -1.86
CA GLU A 61 10.47 -5.10 -2.44
C GLU A 61 10.44 -4.82 -3.96
N VAL A 62 11.14 -3.76 -4.42
CA VAL A 62 11.32 -3.49 -5.86
C VAL A 62 12.05 -4.64 -6.54
N ASP A 63 13.15 -5.11 -5.96
CA ASP A 63 13.94 -6.22 -6.52
C ASP A 63 13.10 -7.52 -6.60
N ARG A 64 12.26 -7.78 -5.59
CA ARG A 64 11.33 -8.92 -5.59
C ARG A 64 10.34 -8.84 -6.73
N PHE A 65 9.70 -7.69 -6.95
CA PHE A 65 8.76 -7.53 -8.05
C PHE A 65 9.42 -7.59 -9.42
N ARG A 66 10.63 -7.03 -9.58
CA ARG A 66 11.41 -7.16 -10.82
C ARG A 66 11.74 -8.62 -11.11
N GLY A 67 12.18 -9.37 -10.10
CA GLY A 67 12.45 -10.80 -10.23
C GLY A 67 11.21 -11.61 -10.61
N LEU A 68 10.03 -11.27 -10.06
CA LEU A 68 8.77 -11.90 -10.44
C LEU A 68 8.36 -11.54 -11.87
N LEU A 69 8.41 -10.27 -12.24
CA LEU A 69 8.05 -9.80 -13.58
C LEU A 69 8.95 -10.38 -14.67
N ALA A 70 10.23 -10.64 -14.38
CA ALA A 70 11.15 -11.27 -15.33
C ALA A 70 10.90 -12.78 -15.51
N ARG A 71 10.34 -13.45 -14.49
CA ARG A 71 10.03 -14.89 -14.52
C ARG A 71 8.65 -15.19 -15.07
N GLU A 72 7.70 -14.33 -14.72
CA GLU A 72 6.33 -14.40 -15.18
C GLU A 72 6.24 -13.63 -16.50
N ASP A 73 6.00 -14.30 -17.64
CA ASP A 73 5.75 -13.65 -18.95
C ASP A 73 4.36 -12.94 -18.99
N ARG A 74 3.96 -12.36 -17.86
CA ARG A 74 2.64 -11.79 -17.60
C ARG A 74 2.77 -10.60 -16.65
N PRO A 75 1.96 -9.56 -16.83
CA PRO A 75 1.92 -8.43 -15.90
C PRO A 75 1.60 -8.87 -14.47
N LEU A 76 2.20 -8.19 -13.49
CA LEU A 76 1.87 -8.38 -12.08
C LEU A 76 0.67 -7.51 -11.71
N LEU A 77 -0.14 -7.94 -10.75
CA LEU A 77 -1.05 -7.10 -10.01
C LEU A 77 -0.68 -7.17 -8.53
N ILE A 78 -0.09 -6.09 -8.05
CA ILE A 78 0.35 -5.93 -6.67
C ILE A 78 -0.78 -5.33 -5.86
N ARG A 79 -1.15 -5.99 -4.76
CA ARG A 79 -2.08 -5.47 -3.76
C ARG A 79 -1.31 -5.09 -2.50
N GLY A 80 -1.50 -3.87 -2.01
CA GLY A 80 -0.81 -3.37 -0.83
C GLY A 80 -1.63 -2.32 -0.08
N ILE A 81 -1.02 -1.78 0.97
CA ILE A 81 -1.55 -0.65 1.73
C ILE A 81 -0.51 0.46 1.67
N TRP A 82 -0.95 1.65 1.28
CA TRP A 82 -0.11 2.83 1.17
C TRP A 82 -0.81 4.03 1.79
N ARG A 83 -0.17 4.73 2.74
CA ARG A 83 -0.75 5.86 3.46
C ARG A 83 -2.05 5.49 4.19
N GLY A 84 -2.17 4.22 4.60
CA GLY A 84 -3.38 3.68 5.23
C GLY A 84 -4.56 3.47 4.26
N HIS A 85 -4.33 3.55 2.95
CA HIS A 85 -5.31 3.24 1.91
C HIS A 85 -4.93 1.96 1.17
N GLY A 86 -5.93 1.17 0.77
CA GLY A 86 -5.72 0.07 -0.16
C GLY A 86 -5.21 0.62 -1.49
N VAL A 87 -4.15 0.02 -2.02
CA VAL A 87 -3.57 0.38 -3.31
C VAL A 87 -3.34 -0.86 -4.16
N TYR A 88 -3.67 -0.74 -5.43
CA TYR A 88 -3.46 -1.75 -6.45
C TYR A 88 -2.56 -1.19 -7.50
N THR A 89 -1.50 -1.91 -7.83
CA THR A 89 -0.53 -1.50 -8.83
C THR A 89 -0.34 -2.65 -9.81
N SER A 90 -0.81 -2.48 -11.04
CA SER A 90 -0.39 -3.41 -12.10
C SER A 90 0.95 -2.99 -12.66
N VAL A 91 1.83 -3.96 -12.90
CA VAL A 91 3.18 -3.72 -13.42
C VAL A 91 3.30 -4.46 -14.75
N HIS A 92 3.50 -3.70 -15.81
CA HIS A 92 3.59 -4.20 -17.18
C HIS A 92 5.03 -4.08 -17.67
N PRO A 93 5.61 -5.12 -18.30
CA PRO A 93 6.91 -4.98 -18.95
C PRO A 93 6.83 -3.90 -20.04
N ALA A 94 7.90 -3.14 -20.19
CA ALA A 94 8.07 -2.17 -21.27
C ALA A 94 9.29 -2.54 -22.14
N PRO A 95 9.36 -2.07 -23.40
CA PRO A 95 10.54 -2.24 -24.22
C PRO A 95 11.82 -1.76 -23.53
N GLY A 96 12.96 -2.35 -23.88
CA GLY A 96 14.26 -1.97 -23.30
C GLY A 96 14.50 -2.44 -21.87
N GLY A 97 13.63 -3.31 -21.32
CA GLY A 97 13.78 -3.85 -19.94
C GLY A 97 13.12 -3.00 -18.86
N GLY A 98 12.48 -1.90 -19.24
CA GLY A 98 11.69 -1.05 -18.35
C GLY A 98 10.35 -1.67 -17.93
N CYS A 99 9.56 -0.90 -17.19
CA CYS A 99 8.19 -1.28 -16.88
C CYS A 99 7.27 -0.07 -16.68
N VAL A 100 5.97 -0.27 -16.86
CA VAL A 100 4.92 0.71 -16.59
C VAL A 100 4.12 0.25 -15.39
N LEU A 101 4.03 1.10 -14.37
CA LEU A 101 3.19 0.91 -13.20
C LEU A 101 1.89 1.67 -13.39
N LEU A 102 0.77 0.98 -13.21
CA LEU A 102 -0.57 1.56 -13.22
C LEU A 102 -1.21 1.35 -11.84
N GLY A 103 -1.29 2.42 -11.07
CA GLY A 103 -1.71 2.46 -9.67
C GLY A 103 -3.07 3.07 -9.45
N ARG A 104 -3.88 2.51 -8.55
CA ARG A 104 -5.12 3.15 -8.07
C ARG A 104 -5.26 2.96 -6.56
N ARG A 105 -5.85 3.96 -5.90
CA ARG A 105 -6.37 3.83 -4.52
C ARG A 105 -7.76 3.24 -4.56
N GLY A 106 -8.07 2.33 -3.66
CA GLY A 106 -9.41 1.78 -3.52
C GLY A 106 -9.42 0.52 -2.66
N ALA A 107 -10.59 0.15 -2.17
CA ALA A 107 -10.83 -1.15 -1.59
C ALA A 107 -10.95 -2.18 -2.73
N VAL A 108 -10.09 -3.19 -2.84
CA VAL A 108 -10.50 -4.40 -3.57
C VAL A 108 -10.99 -5.40 -2.56
N SER A 109 -12.30 -5.33 -2.35
CA SER A 109 -13.07 -6.47 -1.92
C SER A 109 -13.32 -7.32 -3.17
N GLY A 110 -12.53 -8.37 -3.37
CA GLY A 110 -12.88 -9.48 -4.28
C GLY A 110 -11.97 -9.75 -5.47
N PRO A 111 -12.20 -10.88 -6.16
CA PRO A 111 -11.41 -11.33 -7.31
C PRO A 111 -11.60 -10.49 -8.59
N GLU A 112 -12.56 -9.56 -8.61
CA GLU A 112 -13.18 -9.00 -9.81
C GLU A 112 -12.42 -7.83 -10.50
N VAL A 113 -11.44 -7.22 -9.82
CA VAL A 113 -10.73 -6.03 -10.33
C VAL A 113 -9.46 -6.38 -11.14
N ALA A 114 -9.04 -7.64 -11.15
CA ALA A 114 -7.85 -8.09 -11.86
C ALA A 114 -8.23 -8.71 -13.21
N PRO A 115 -7.74 -8.20 -14.36
CA PRO A 115 -7.84 -8.94 -15.60
C PRO A 115 -7.18 -10.32 -15.40
N SER A 116 -7.85 -11.39 -15.78
CA SER A 116 -7.47 -12.80 -15.54
C SER A 116 -6.03 -13.19 -15.92
N ARG A 117 -5.38 -12.37 -16.76
CA ARG A 117 -3.99 -12.51 -17.19
C ARG A 117 -2.92 -12.04 -16.20
N HIS A 118 -3.28 -11.34 -15.11
CA HIS A 118 -2.26 -10.83 -14.17
C HIS A 118 -1.86 -11.88 -13.13
N VAL A 119 -0.58 -11.91 -12.79
CA VAL A 119 -0.10 -12.64 -11.60
C VAL A 119 -0.39 -11.80 -10.38
N ARG A 120 -1.25 -12.29 -9.49
CA ARG A 120 -1.63 -11.56 -8.28
C ARG A 120 -0.55 -11.76 -7.23
N VAL A 121 -0.02 -10.65 -6.72
CA VAL A 121 1.00 -10.66 -5.69
C VAL A 121 0.60 -9.68 -4.60
N ASP A 122 0.93 -10.03 -3.37
CA ASP A 122 0.74 -9.19 -2.21
C ASP A 122 2.04 -8.44 -1.90
N ALA A 123 1.93 -7.16 -1.53
CA ALA A 123 3.08 -6.39 -1.07
C ALA A 123 3.52 -6.87 0.32
N GLU A 124 4.82 -7.11 0.51
CA GLU A 124 5.44 -7.50 1.79
C GLU A 124 5.79 -6.29 2.65
N VAL A 125 5.86 -5.12 2.04
CA VAL A 125 6.12 -3.83 2.70
C VAL A 125 4.87 -2.97 2.60
N LEU A 126 4.32 -2.60 3.75
CA LEU A 126 3.08 -1.82 3.87
C LEU A 126 3.36 -0.47 4.50
N GLU A 127 2.85 0.61 3.91
CA GLU A 127 2.77 1.91 4.57
C GLU A 127 1.35 2.04 5.15
N LEU A 128 1.26 1.92 6.47
CA LEU A 128 -0.01 1.84 7.20
C LEU A 128 -0.61 3.22 7.54
N GLY A 129 0.09 4.31 7.26
CA GLY A 129 -0.34 5.67 7.57
C GLY A 129 -0.71 5.81 9.04
N GLU A 130 -1.90 6.34 9.30
CA GLU A 130 -2.44 6.49 10.67
C GLU A 130 -2.60 5.15 11.40
N LEU A 131 -2.75 4.03 10.68
CA LEU A 131 -2.87 2.71 11.31
C LEU A 131 -1.55 2.22 11.91
N SER A 132 -0.43 2.85 11.58
CA SER A 132 0.89 2.52 12.14
C SER A 132 0.97 2.69 13.66
N VAL A 133 0.09 3.51 14.26
CA VAL A 133 -0.01 3.70 15.72
C VAL A 133 -0.56 2.47 16.46
N LEU A 134 -1.18 1.54 15.72
CA LEU A 134 -1.76 0.34 16.27
C LEU A 134 -0.70 -0.76 16.46
N THR A 135 -0.80 -1.44 17.59
CA THR A 135 -0.04 -2.65 17.86
C THR A 135 -0.47 -3.78 16.90
N PRO A 136 0.36 -4.81 16.69
CA PRO A 136 -0.03 -5.97 15.86
C PRO A 136 -1.38 -6.58 16.29
N ARG A 137 -1.60 -6.76 17.58
CA ARG A 137 -2.86 -7.31 18.11
C ARG A 137 -4.06 -6.40 17.86
N GLU A 138 -3.88 -5.08 17.95
CA GLU A 138 -4.94 -4.13 17.62
C GLU A 138 -5.26 -4.13 16.11
N LEU A 139 -4.26 -4.30 15.24
CA LEU A 139 -4.52 -4.47 13.81
C LEU A 139 -5.28 -5.78 13.50
N GLU A 140 -4.96 -6.88 14.17
CA GLU A 140 -5.71 -8.15 14.03
C GLU A 140 -7.18 -7.95 14.41
N VAL A 141 -7.43 -7.34 15.57
CA VAL A 141 -8.80 -7.06 16.04
C VAL A 141 -9.52 -6.10 15.09
N LEU A 142 -8.84 -5.04 14.62
CA LEU A 142 -9.40 -4.12 13.63
C LEU A 142 -9.79 -4.85 12.34
N ALA A 143 -8.90 -5.67 11.80
CA ALA A 143 -9.13 -6.41 10.55
C ALA A 143 -10.32 -7.38 10.67
N LEU A 144 -10.41 -8.14 11.77
CA LEU A 144 -11.49 -9.10 12.00
C LEU A 144 -12.85 -8.41 12.17
N LEU A 145 -12.92 -7.37 13.01
CA LEU A 145 -14.16 -6.66 13.28
C LEU A 145 -14.60 -5.79 12.09
N GLY A 146 -13.66 -5.14 11.42
CA GLY A 146 -13.95 -4.29 10.26
C GLY A 146 -14.33 -5.07 9.01
N SER A 147 -13.95 -6.35 8.91
CA SER A 147 -14.40 -7.27 7.86
C SER A 147 -15.78 -7.88 8.13
N GLY A 148 -16.51 -7.42 9.15
CA GLY A 148 -17.85 -7.88 9.50
C GLY A 148 -17.91 -8.94 10.60
N GLY A 149 -16.77 -9.37 11.16
CA GLY A 149 -16.73 -10.32 12.28
C GLY A 149 -17.33 -9.74 13.56
N THR A 150 -17.93 -10.60 14.39
CA THR A 150 -18.40 -10.20 15.71
C THR A 150 -17.27 -10.24 16.75
N LEU A 151 -17.49 -9.63 17.93
CA LEU A 151 -16.55 -9.74 19.05
C LEU A 151 -16.34 -11.19 19.49
N LYS A 152 -17.34 -12.06 19.33
CA LYS A 152 -17.25 -13.48 19.66
C LYS A 152 -16.37 -14.22 18.65
N ASP A 153 -16.55 -13.94 17.36
CA ASP A 153 -15.74 -14.55 16.29
C ASP A 153 -14.27 -14.15 16.45
N ALA A 154 -14.01 -12.84 16.61
CA ALA A 154 -12.65 -12.35 16.82
C ALA A 154 -12.01 -12.90 18.11
N ALA A 155 -12.79 -13.10 19.18
CA ALA A 155 -12.29 -13.71 20.41
C ALA A 155 -11.92 -15.18 20.21
N ALA A 156 -12.74 -15.93 19.47
CA ALA A 156 -12.47 -17.32 19.12
C ALA A 156 -11.22 -17.45 18.24
N ASP A 157 -11.14 -16.68 17.16
CA ASP A 157 -10.02 -16.68 16.21
C ASP A 157 -8.69 -16.33 16.89
N LEU A 158 -8.72 -15.34 17.78
CA LEU A 158 -7.53 -14.88 18.50
C LEU A 158 -7.21 -15.68 19.77
N ARG A 159 -8.05 -16.67 20.13
CA ARG A 159 -7.97 -17.45 21.38
C ARG A 159 -7.89 -16.55 22.62
N ARG A 160 -8.79 -15.58 22.70
CA ARG A 160 -8.90 -14.60 23.79
C ARG A 160 -10.32 -14.51 24.33
N SER A 161 -10.48 -13.87 25.48
CA SER A 161 -11.81 -13.57 25.99
C SER A 161 -12.46 -12.45 25.18
N VAL A 162 -13.80 -12.46 25.07
CA VAL A 162 -14.57 -11.38 24.45
C VAL A 162 -14.25 -10.02 25.10
N LYS A 163 -14.10 -9.99 26.43
CA LYS A 163 -13.72 -8.79 27.19
C LYS A 163 -12.36 -8.23 26.78
N THR A 164 -11.39 -9.10 26.49
CA THR A 164 -10.07 -8.68 25.99
C THR A 164 -10.19 -8.06 24.60
N VAL A 165 -10.96 -8.67 23.69
CA VAL A 165 -11.19 -8.12 22.34
C VAL A 165 -11.93 -6.78 22.40
N GLU A 166 -12.92 -6.66 23.30
CA GLU A 166 -13.58 -5.39 23.56
C GLU A 166 -12.62 -4.31 24.04
N SER A 167 -11.71 -4.64 24.95
CA SER A 167 -10.67 -3.71 25.42
C SER A 167 -9.73 -3.28 24.28
N HIS A 168 -9.37 -4.20 23.36
CA HIS A 168 -8.62 -3.84 22.15
C HIS A 168 -9.41 -2.91 21.23
N ARG A 169 -10.70 -3.20 20.99
CA ARG A 169 -11.59 -2.34 20.21
C ARG A 169 -11.63 -0.90 20.74
N ASP A 170 -11.77 -0.74 22.05
CA ASP A 170 -11.86 0.57 22.67
C ASP A 170 -10.52 1.33 22.59
N ASN A 171 -9.40 0.62 22.71
CA ASN A 171 -8.07 1.19 22.47
C ASN A 171 -7.86 1.62 21.02
N ILE A 172 -8.32 0.82 20.05
CA ILE A 172 -8.27 1.17 18.62
C ILE A 172 -9.08 2.45 18.38
N ALA A 173 -10.32 2.51 18.87
CA ALA A 173 -11.18 3.68 18.71
C ALA A 173 -10.51 4.94 19.28
N ARG A 174 -9.94 4.86 20.48
CA ARG A 174 -9.21 5.97 21.10
C ARG A 174 -7.97 6.39 20.28
N LYS A 175 -7.16 5.44 19.83
CA LYS A 175 -5.92 5.73 19.08
C LYS A 175 -6.18 6.34 17.70
N LEU A 176 -7.27 5.93 17.05
CA LEU A 176 -7.66 6.40 15.73
C LEU A 176 -8.69 7.55 15.78
N GLY A 177 -9.08 8.02 16.97
CA GLY A 177 -10.07 9.10 17.13
C GLY A 177 -11.49 8.73 16.65
N LEU A 178 -11.85 7.45 16.70
CA LEU A 178 -13.16 6.95 16.25
C LEU A 178 -14.19 7.05 17.37
N SER A 179 -15.42 7.42 17.02
CA SER A 179 -16.53 7.63 17.94
C SER A 179 -17.67 6.61 17.77
N ARG A 180 -17.75 5.93 16.63
CA ARG A 180 -18.85 5.01 16.27
C ARG A 180 -18.30 3.66 15.77
N ARG A 181 -18.98 2.57 16.14
CA ARG A 181 -18.60 1.21 15.75
C ARG A 181 -18.48 1.01 14.23
N GLY A 182 -19.34 1.65 13.43
CA GLY A 182 -19.30 1.58 11.97
C GLY A 182 -18.05 2.21 11.33
N GLU A 183 -17.28 2.99 12.08
CA GLU A 183 -16.05 3.60 11.57
C GLU A 183 -14.92 2.59 11.44
N LEU A 184 -14.90 1.52 12.25
CA LEU A 184 -13.93 0.42 12.10
C LEU A 184 -14.08 -0.28 10.75
N VAL A 185 -15.33 -0.48 10.31
CA VAL A 185 -15.65 -1.05 8.99
C VAL A 185 -15.11 -0.13 7.89
N ARG A 186 -15.40 1.17 7.95
CA ARG A 186 -14.89 2.15 6.97
C ARG A 186 -13.37 2.22 6.92
N VAL A 187 -12.70 2.06 8.06
CA VAL A 187 -11.24 2.02 8.13
C VAL A 187 -10.70 0.78 7.40
N VAL A 188 -11.29 -0.39 7.64
CA VAL A 188 -10.89 -1.63 6.96
C VAL A 188 -11.24 -1.60 5.48
N GLU A 189 -12.42 -1.13 5.09
CA GLU A 189 -12.80 -0.94 3.69
C GLU A 189 -11.79 -0.02 2.99
N ARG A 190 -11.51 1.16 3.56
CA ARG A 190 -10.59 2.13 2.97
C ARG A 190 -9.16 1.61 2.84
N SER A 191 -8.66 0.93 3.86
CA SER A 191 -7.28 0.41 3.89
C SER A 191 -7.13 -0.92 3.15
N GLY A 192 -8.24 -1.64 2.95
CA GLY A 192 -8.24 -3.03 2.51
C GLY A 192 -7.57 -3.98 3.52
N LEU A 193 -7.33 -3.58 4.76
CA LEU A 193 -6.54 -4.35 5.75
C LEU A 193 -7.15 -5.74 6.01
N ARG A 194 -6.32 -6.79 5.96
CA ARG A 194 -6.69 -8.17 6.25
C ARG A 194 -5.85 -8.72 7.41
N PRO A 195 -6.31 -9.78 8.11
CA PRO A 195 -5.50 -10.42 9.14
C PRO A 195 -4.12 -10.88 8.64
N ALA A 196 -4.01 -11.33 7.38
CA ALA A 196 -2.75 -11.76 6.76
C ALA A 196 -1.72 -10.62 6.55
N ASP A 197 -2.12 -9.36 6.73
CA ASP A 197 -1.24 -8.21 6.53
C ASP A 197 -0.52 -7.78 7.82
N VAL A 198 -0.99 -8.24 8.98
CA VAL A 198 -0.49 -7.80 10.29
C VAL A 198 0.99 -8.11 10.50
N GLY A 199 1.46 -9.26 9.99
CA GLY A 199 2.83 -9.72 10.12
C GLY A 199 3.79 -9.18 9.06
N ARG A 200 3.33 -8.32 8.14
CA ARG A 200 4.15 -7.78 7.06
C ARG A 200 5.04 -6.63 7.54
N SER A 201 6.09 -6.35 6.78
CA SER A 201 7.04 -5.29 7.12
C SER A 201 6.36 -3.92 7.02
N ARG A 202 6.57 -3.07 8.02
CA ARG A 202 6.00 -1.72 8.05
C ARG A 202 6.99 -0.70 7.51
N LEU A 203 6.56 0.05 6.51
CA LEU A 203 7.24 1.25 6.07
C LEU A 203 6.73 2.42 6.90
N ILE A 204 7.62 3.05 7.67
CA ILE A 204 7.31 4.29 8.39
C ILE A 204 7.92 5.42 7.58
N LEU A 205 7.05 6.23 6.98
CA LEU A 205 7.45 7.46 6.32
C LEU A 205 7.05 8.63 7.21
N ASP A 206 7.97 9.56 7.45
CA ASP A 206 7.62 10.83 8.09
C ASP A 206 6.55 11.56 7.25
N ARG A 207 5.72 12.41 7.86
CA ARG A 207 4.74 13.25 7.15
C ARG A 207 5.38 14.09 6.05
N ALA A 208 6.65 14.48 6.23
CA ALA A 208 7.45 15.19 5.23
C ALA A 208 7.95 14.29 4.06
N GLY A 209 7.87 12.96 4.21
CA GLY A 209 8.50 11.98 3.32
C GLY A 209 10.03 11.93 3.44
N PRO A 210 10.69 10.85 2.99
CA PRO A 210 12.15 10.81 2.86
C PRO A 210 12.61 11.83 1.81
N ARG A 211 13.76 12.49 2.03
CA ARG A 211 14.35 13.47 1.09
C ARG A 211 15.38 12.78 0.19
N PRO A 212 15.55 13.19 -1.08
CA PRO A 212 16.67 12.71 -1.89
C PRO A 212 18.00 12.96 -1.15
N GLY A 213 18.77 11.90 -0.90
CA GLY A 213 20.04 11.98 -0.17
C GLY A 213 19.96 11.81 1.35
N SER A 214 18.77 11.66 1.96
CA SER A 214 18.65 11.28 3.38
C SER A 214 18.80 9.77 3.54
N LEU A 215 20.00 9.25 3.25
CA LEU A 215 20.37 7.89 3.66
C LEU A 215 20.61 7.88 5.17
N GLY A 216 19.69 7.25 5.90
CA GLY A 216 19.93 6.76 7.26
C GLY A 216 19.56 7.72 8.39
N ALA A 217 18.45 7.43 9.07
CA ALA A 217 18.44 7.19 10.51
C ALA A 217 17.06 6.67 10.92
N SER A 218 17.05 5.54 11.64
CA SER A 218 15.90 5.00 12.39
C SER A 218 14.87 4.18 11.60
N SER A 219 15.35 3.11 10.96
CA SER A 219 14.56 1.86 10.90
C SER A 219 14.53 1.27 12.32
N GLN A 220 13.55 1.63 13.13
CA GLN A 220 13.16 0.76 14.25
C GLN A 220 12.08 -0.18 13.73
N ILE A 221 12.52 -1.41 13.47
CA ILE A 221 11.64 -2.57 13.36
C ILE A 221 10.94 -2.71 14.72
N ARG A 222 9.62 -2.54 14.76
CA ARG A 222 8.75 -2.87 15.89
C ARG A 222 7.53 -3.64 15.41
#